data_AF-X1B0W1-F1
#
_entry.id   AF-X1B0W1-F1
#
_cell.length_a   1.000
_cell.length_b   1.000
_cell.length_c   1.000
_cell.angle_alpha   90.00
_cell.angle_beta   90.00
_cell.angle_gamma   90.00
#
_symmetry.space_group_name_H-M   'P 1'
#
loop_
_entity.id
_entity.type
_entity.pdbx_description
1 polymer ?
#
loop_
_entity_poly.entity_id
_entity_poly.type
_entity_poly.pdbx_seq_one_letter_code
_entity_poly.pdbx_strand_id
1 'polypeptide(L)' 'GEGITKVFYGGKYFLSKWVKKSKDQPTVYYDRQGKLLNLNQGNIWIHLAPEETKVWFK' A
#
# COMPACT_ATOMS: atom_id res chain seq x y z
N GLY A 1 -10.28 -0.96 -8.94
CA GLY A 1 -9.82 -2.12 -8.17
C GLY A 1 -9.45 -1.68 -6.76
N GLU A 2 -9.51 -2.59 -5.81
CA GLU A 2 -9.09 -2.36 -4.43
C GLU A 2 -8.67 -3.66 -3.76
N GLY A 3 -7.94 -3.57 -2.64
CA GLY A 3 -7.53 -4.74 -1.88
C GLY A 3 -6.64 -4.41 -0.69
N ILE A 4 -6.29 -5.43 0.08
CA ILE A 4 -5.38 -5.30 1.21
C ILE A 4 -3.93 -5.27 0.70
N THR A 5 -3.10 -4.48 1.35
CA THR A 5 -1.67 -4.37 1.05
C THR A 5 -0.85 -4.09 2.30
N LYS A 6 0.43 -4.39 2.23
CA LYS A 6 1.43 -4.14 3.28
C LYS A 6 2.33 -3.03 2.79
N VAL A 7 2.33 -1.89 3.46
CA VAL A 7 3.12 -0.72 3.07
C VAL A 7 4.27 -0.53 4.06
N PHE A 8 5.47 -0.38 3.52
CA PHE A 8 6.69 -0.11 4.27
C PHE A 8 7.26 1.24 3.82
N TYR A 9 7.24 2.25 4.69
CA TYR A 9 7.82 3.57 4.40
C TYR A 9 8.20 4.30 5.69
N GLY A 10 9.20 5.18 5.62
CA GLY A 10 9.67 5.95 6.77
C GLY A 10 10.08 5.10 7.97
N GLY A 11 10.59 3.88 7.73
CA GLY A 11 10.96 2.91 8.76
C GLY A 11 9.77 2.26 9.51
N LYS A 12 8.55 2.38 8.98
CA LYS A 12 7.32 1.86 9.60
C LYS A 12 6.58 0.89 8.68
N TYR A 13 5.85 -0.03 9.30
CA TYR A 13 4.95 -0.96 8.63
C TYR A 13 3.48 -0.56 8.85
N PHE A 14 2.70 -0.63 7.78
CA PHE A 14 1.26 -0.38 7.78
C PHE A 14 0.52 -1.51 7.05
N LEU A 15 -0.48 -2.10 7.71
CA LEU A 15 -1.50 -2.88 6.99
C LEU A 15 -2.53 -1.89 6.45
N SER A 16 -2.69 -1.88 5.14
CA SER A 16 -3.39 -0.83 4.41
C SER A 16 -4.36 -1.38 3.38
N LYS A 17 -5.23 -0.50 2.88
CA LYS A 17 -6.08 -0.76 1.71
C LYS A 17 -5.57 0.09 0.55
N TRP A 18 -5.38 -0.50 -0.62
CA TRP A 18 -5.14 0.25 -1.86
C TRP A 18 -6.45 0.41 -2.62
N VAL A 19 -6.62 1.53 -3.33
CA VAL A 19 -7.77 1.81 -4.19
C VAL A 19 -7.31 2.49 -5.49
N LYS A 20 -7.72 1.95 -6.63
CA LYS A 20 -7.57 2.52 -7.97
C LYS A 20 -8.96 2.70 -8.56
N LYS A 21 -9.45 3.95 -8.60
CA LYS A 21 -10.82 4.27 -9.05
C LYS A 21 -11.01 4.10 -10.55
N SER A 22 -10.06 4.60 -11.34
CA SER A 22 -10.06 4.51 -12.80
C SER A 22 -8.62 4.45 -13.34
N LYS A 23 -8.46 4.24 -14.65
CA LYS A 23 -7.15 4.23 -15.31
C LYS A 23 -6.39 5.55 -15.09
N ASP A 24 -7.10 6.67 -15.15
CA ASP A 24 -6.53 8.02 -15.18
C ASP A 24 -6.32 8.66 -13.81
N GLN A 25 -6.80 8.01 -12.73
CA GLN A 25 -6.61 8.47 -11.36
C GLN A 25 -5.48 7.71 -10.67
N PRO A 26 -4.73 8.32 -9.74
CA PRO A 26 -3.66 7.61 -9.03
C PRO A 26 -4.20 6.46 -8.17
N THR A 27 -3.35 5.46 -7.91
CA THR A 27 -3.60 4.50 -6.84
C THR A 27 -3.36 5.20 -5.51
N VAL A 28 -4.33 5.13 -4.60
CA VAL A 28 -4.24 5.70 -3.25
C VAL A 28 -4.23 4.60 -2.21
N TYR A 29 -3.60 4.88 -1.07
CA TYR A 29 -3.42 3.93 0.03
C TYR A 29 -4.01 4.52 1.30
N TYR A 30 -4.73 3.71 2.06
CA TYR A 30 -5.36 4.10 3.32
C TYR A 30 -4.84 3.23 4.46
N ASP A 31 -4.67 3.81 5.65
CA ASP A 31 -4.45 3.05 6.87
C ASP A 31 -5.74 2.38 7.37
N ARG A 32 -5.64 1.66 8.50
CA ARG A 32 -6.78 0.97 9.12
C ARG A 32 -7.87 1.91 9.63
N GLN A 33 -7.58 3.19 9.84
CA GLN A 33 -8.54 4.21 10.26
C GLN A 33 -9.22 4.89 9.06
N GLY A 34 -8.87 4.50 7.84
CA GLY A 34 -9.38 5.11 6.62
C GLY A 34 -8.68 6.43 6.26
N LYS A 35 -7.57 6.76 6.93
CA LYS A 35 -6.80 7.96 6.61
C LYS A 35 -5.85 7.69 5.44
N LEU A 36 -5.74 8.65 4.53
CA LEU A 36 -4.88 8.56 3.36
C LEU A 36 -3.40 8.57 3.79
N LEU A 37 -2.64 7.60 3.30
CA LEU A 37 -1.20 7.51 3.52
C LEU A 37 -0.48 8.47 2.56
N ASN A 38 0.07 9.54 3.13
CA ASN A 38 0.95 10.45 2.39
C ASN A 38 2.35 9.85 2.35
N LEU A 39 2.61 9.05 1.31
CA LEU A 39 3.93 8.45 1.06
C LEU A 39 4.95 9.57 0.82
N ASN A 40 6.17 9.38 1.36
CA ASN A 40 7.27 10.30 1.12
C ASN A 40 7.59 10.39 -0.38
N GLN A 41 8.02 11.56 -0.84
CA GLN A 41 8.54 11.70 -2.19
C GLN A 41 9.76 10.79 -2.40
N GLY A 42 9.81 10.15 -3.56
CA GLY A 42 10.90 9.25 -3.94
C GLY A 42 10.39 8.04 -4.73
N ASN A 43 11.26 7.03 -4.81
CA ASN A 43 10.94 5.80 -5.53
C ASN A 43 9.96 4.93 -4.74
N ILE A 44 8.96 4.41 -5.45
CA ILE A 44 8.01 3.44 -4.91
C ILE A 44 8.23 2.13 -5.65
N TRP A 45 8.41 1.05 -4.89
CA TRP A 45 8.45 -0.31 -5.42
C TRP A 45 7.15 -1.03 -5.09
N ILE A 46 6.48 -1.54 -6.12
CA ILE A 46 5.22 -2.29 -5.99
C ILE A 46 5.52 -3.74 -6.37
N HIS A 47 5.25 -4.65 -5.45
CA HIS A 47 5.32 -6.08 -5.69
C HIS A 47 3.92 -6.67 -5.59
N LEU A 48 3.45 -7.29 -6.67
CA LEU A 48 2.23 -8.09 -6.67
C LEU A 48 2.60 -9.51 -6.25
N ALA A 49 1.99 -9.98 -5.17
CA ALA A 49 2.27 -11.30 -4.61
C ALA A 49 0.98 -12.12 -4.52
N PRO A 50 1.04 -13.45 -4.66
CA PRO A 50 -0.06 -14.34 -4.30
C PRO A 50 -0.53 -14.09 -2.87
N GLU A 51 -1.81 -14.35 -2.59
CA GLU A 51 -2.43 -14.05 -1.28
C GLU A 51 -1.80 -14.85 -0.13
N GLU A 52 -1.37 -16.08 -0.42
CA GLU A 52 -0.67 -16.97 0.48
C GLU A 52 0.77 -16.54 0.83
N THR A 53 1.28 -15.48 0.17
CA THR A 53 2.64 -15.00 0.38
C THR A 53 2.81 -14.47 1.79
N LYS A 54 3.68 -15.15 2.55
CA LYS A 54 4.13 -14.67 3.85
C LYS A 54 5.19 -13.59 3.65
N VAL A 55 4.91 -12.40 4.16
CA VAL A 55 5.86 -11.27 4.19
C VAL A 55 6.38 -11.15 5.61
N TRP A 56 7.69 -11.21 5.78
CA TRP A 56 8.39 -11.09 7.06
C TRP A 56 9.40 -9.94 7.00
N PHE A 57 9.54 -9.22 8.10
CA PHE A 57 10.48 -8.13 8.30
C PHE A 57 10.94 -8.16 9.77
N LYS A 58 12.18 -7.71 10.01
CA LYS A 58 12.80 -7.72 11.34
C LYS A 58 12.41 -6.49 12.14
#